data_AF-A0AAW7KLF4-F1
#
_entry.id   AF-A0AAW7KLF4-F1
#
_cell.length_a   1.000
_cell.length_b   1.000
_cell.length_c   1.000
_cell.angle_alpha   90.00
_cell.angle_beta   90.00
_cell.angle_gamma   90.00
#
_symmetry.space_group_name_H-M   'P 1'
#
loop_
_entity.id
_entity.type
_entity.pdbx_description
1 polymer ?
#
loop_
_entity_poly.entity_id
_entity_poly.type
_entity_poly.pdbx_seq_one_letter_code
_entity_poly.pdbx_strand_id
1 'polypeptide(L)'
;MKQFGVGCLHFSISDKLKNNITVEDYANEIVESLEKLTTISNVIMSFNSEDKDAEISIADTTKMRDGEPCFPLLYGFNLSFNIYIPKRVQASSINESEDYIDTGTEKFKVNFIHSWHGPLTYIECVDAGNNTSPSSAVRVVREYLIKEFSSLDTYIYLDCIGPSPFHANFSLCDNEEPLESENAFILEHAKLRGYDQLSFKYHNPKVESEDEALEYLFDSLSDELSFYYFLQINRSSEIHDWSNIQELMHSLLEFEDDSIKKTIKDKLIKKPKLFKKAFKEVGLFKGEVMYSKSIMEQQFRDIYTSGKHTVYLKPVLERVINEWQVYPIQETIDLLLYFDQKNSKSLELSIVFTAAVVGGGIGGAISVLFS
;
A
#
# COMPACT_ATOMS: atom_id res chain seq x y z
N MET A 1 6.61 -24.89 -19.29
CA MET A 1 7.15 -23.93 -18.30
C MET A 1 6.36 -22.65 -18.43
N LYS A 2 5.75 -22.22 -17.33
CA LYS A 2 5.04 -20.95 -17.22
C LYS A 2 5.93 -19.88 -16.62
N GLN A 3 5.69 -18.64 -17.01
CA GLN A 3 6.40 -17.45 -16.57
C GLN A 3 5.36 -16.42 -16.12
N PHE A 4 5.47 -15.91 -14.90
CA PHE A 4 4.47 -14.96 -14.39
C PHE A 4 5.08 -13.93 -13.44
N GLY A 5 4.49 -12.74 -13.47
CA GLY A 5 4.81 -11.65 -12.55
C GLY A 5 3.72 -11.50 -11.51
N VAL A 6 4.08 -10.96 -10.35
CA VAL A 6 3.14 -10.68 -9.26
C VAL A 6 3.07 -9.18 -9.05
N GLY A 7 1.86 -8.64 -9.00
CA GLY A 7 1.55 -7.26 -8.70
C GLY A 7 0.50 -7.12 -7.61
N CYS A 8 0.19 -5.87 -7.28
CA CYS A 8 -0.95 -5.51 -6.45
C CYS A 8 -1.71 -4.39 -7.17
N LEU A 9 -2.55 -4.82 -8.09
CA LEU A 9 -3.42 -3.98 -8.91
C LEU A 9 -4.86 -4.25 -8.50
N HIS A 10 -5.72 -3.24 -8.63
CA HIS A 10 -7.13 -3.30 -8.25
C HIS A 10 -7.95 -2.33 -9.10
N PHE A 11 -9.25 -2.58 -9.27
CA PHE A 11 -10.16 -1.63 -9.91
C PHE A 11 -10.86 -0.79 -8.83
N SER A 12 -10.42 0.44 -8.60
CA SER A 12 -11.04 1.33 -7.63
C SER A 12 -12.19 2.14 -8.23
N ILE A 13 -13.04 2.68 -7.36
CA ILE A 13 -14.14 3.56 -7.72
C ILE A 13 -13.66 5.01 -7.70
N SER A 14 -13.93 5.76 -8.77
CA SER A 14 -13.55 7.17 -8.89
C SER A 14 -14.43 8.10 -8.06
N ASP A 15 -13.82 9.20 -7.62
CA ASP A 15 -14.47 10.31 -6.90
C ASP A 15 -15.62 10.98 -7.69
N LYS A 16 -15.83 10.62 -8.97
CA LYS A 16 -16.92 11.14 -9.79
C LYS A 16 -18.27 10.52 -9.41
N LEU A 17 -18.27 9.30 -8.92
CA LEU A 17 -19.48 8.63 -8.46
C LEU A 17 -19.94 9.26 -7.15
N LYS A 18 -21.24 9.53 -7.03
CA LYS A 18 -21.80 10.24 -5.86
C LYS A 18 -22.80 9.42 -5.06
N ASN A 19 -23.28 8.33 -5.65
CA ASN A 19 -24.29 7.48 -5.06
C ASN A 19 -23.65 6.14 -4.72
N ASN A 20 -24.10 5.53 -3.63
CA ASN A 20 -23.76 4.16 -3.29
C ASN A 20 -24.24 3.23 -4.40
N ILE A 21 -23.51 2.13 -4.56
CA ILE A 21 -23.77 1.09 -5.55
C ILE A 21 -23.76 -0.27 -4.85
N THR A 22 -24.28 -1.30 -5.51
CA THR A 22 -24.15 -2.67 -5.00
C THR A 22 -22.83 -3.29 -5.45
N VAL A 23 -22.46 -4.40 -4.81
CA VAL A 23 -21.34 -5.25 -5.27
C VAL A 23 -21.58 -5.74 -6.70
N GLU A 24 -22.82 -6.09 -7.04
CA GLU A 24 -23.20 -6.50 -8.40
C GLU A 24 -23.01 -5.37 -9.42
N ASP A 25 -23.43 -4.14 -9.11
CA ASP A 25 -23.21 -2.97 -9.98
C ASP A 25 -21.72 -2.74 -10.24
N TYR A 26 -20.90 -2.81 -9.19
CA TYR A 26 -19.44 -2.67 -9.29
C TYR A 26 -18.81 -3.78 -10.15
N ALA A 27 -19.20 -5.03 -9.93
CA ALA A 27 -18.72 -6.17 -10.70
C ALA A 27 -19.09 -6.05 -12.19
N ASN A 28 -20.34 -5.69 -12.48
CA ASN A 28 -20.85 -5.50 -13.84
C ASN A 28 -20.09 -4.37 -14.56
N GLU A 29 -19.87 -3.23 -13.91
CA GLU A 29 -19.12 -2.12 -14.52
C GLU A 29 -17.69 -2.51 -14.91
N ILE A 30 -17.01 -3.33 -14.10
CA ILE A 30 -15.69 -3.87 -14.45
C ILE A 30 -15.76 -4.76 -15.69
N VAL A 31 -16.67 -5.72 -15.71
CA VAL A 31 -16.82 -6.63 -16.87
C VAL A 31 -17.15 -5.82 -18.12
N GLU A 32 -18.15 -4.95 -18.06
CA GLU A 32 -18.56 -4.11 -19.19
C GLU A 32 -17.44 -3.19 -19.67
N SER A 33 -16.65 -2.63 -18.76
CA SER A 33 -15.51 -1.77 -19.12
C SER A 33 -14.36 -2.54 -19.77
N LEU A 34 -14.07 -3.75 -19.29
CA LEU A 34 -13.07 -4.63 -19.90
C LEU A 34 -13.50 -5.10 -21.29
N GLU A 35 -14.77 -5.48 -21.46
CA GLU A 35 -15.31 -5.94 -22.74
C GLU A 35 -15.37 -4.84 -23.82
N LYS A 36 -15.39 -3.56 -23.42
CA LYS A 36 -15.24 -2.43 -24.36
C LYS A 36 -13.84 -2.37 -25.00
N LEU A 37 -12.82 -2.99 -24.40
CA LEU A 37 -11.45 -2.97 -24.91
C LEU A 37 -11.23 -4.12 -25.90
N THR A 38 -10.98 -3.78 -27.17
CA THR A 38 -10.84 -4.78 -28.26
C THR A 38 -9.64 -5.72 -28.11
N THR A 39 -8.70 -5.39 -27.22
CA THR A 39 -7.51 -6.18 -26.91
C THR A 39 -7.72 -7.19 -25.79
N ILE A 40 -8.87 -7.13 -25.11
CA ILE A 40 -9.23 -8.00 -23.99
C ILE A 40 -10.22 -9.07 -24.46
N SER A 41 -10.07 -10.28 -23.91
CA SER A 41 -10.96 -11.41 -24.20
C SER A 41 -11.05 -12.36 -23.01
N ASN A 42 -12.04 -13.25 -23.02
CA ASN A 42 -12.25 -14.27 -21.99
C ASN A 42 -12.33 -13.68 -20.57
N VAL A 43 -13.12 -12.62 -20.39
CA VAL A 43 -13.37 -12.01 -19.08
C VAL A 43 -14.22 -12.98 -18.26
N ILE A 44 -13.68 -13.43 -17.13
CA ILE A 44 -14.34 -14.31 -16.17
C ILE A 44 -14.22 -13.62 -14.82
N MET A 45 -15.35 -13.43 -14.14
CA MET A 45 -15.39 -12.87 -12.80
C MET A 45 -16.23 -13.75 -11.88
N SER A 46 -15.75 -13.93 -10.66
CA SER A 46 -16.51 -14.52 -9.56
C SER A 46 -16.27 -13.74 -8.28
N PHE A 47 -17.29 -13.72 -7.43
CA PHE A 47 -17.25 -13.18 -6.08
C PHE A 47 -18.32 -13.90 -5.25
N ASN A 48 -18.34 -13.69 -3.93
CA ASN A 48 -19.33 -14.32 -3.07
C ASN A 48 -20.75 -13.86 -3.45
N SER A 49 -21.57 -14.78 -3.95
CA SER A 49 -22.95 -14.47 -4.41
C SER A 49 -23.87 -13.98 -3.29
N GLU A 50 -23.54 -14.27 -2.03
CA GLU A 50 -24.29 -13.77 -0.87
C GLU A 50 -24.11 -12.25 -0.69
N ASP A 51 -23.01 -11.69 -1.17
CA ASP A 51 -22.66 -10.28 -1.02
C ASP A 51 -23.14 -9.41 -2.19
N LYS A 52 -23.80 -9.99 -3.20
CA LYS A 52 -24.17 -9.28 -4.44
C LYS A 52 -24.98 -7.99 -4.21
N ASP A 53 -25.90 -8.02 -3.25
CA ASP A 53 -26.81 -6.92 -2.91
C ASP A 53 -26.22 -6.03 -1.80
N ALA A 54 -25.01 -6.33 -1.31
CA ALA A 54 -24.33 -5.54 -0.30
C ALA A 54 -23.99 -4.16 -0.86
N GLU A 55 -24.20 -3.13 -0.04
CA GLU A 55 -23.99 -1.74 -0.42
C GLU A 55 -22.51 -1.35 -0.26
N ILE A 56 -21.96 -0.73 -1.31
CA ILE A 56 -20.64 -0.09 -1.30
C ILE A 56 -20.84 1.41 -1.06
N SER A 57 -20.40 1.86 0.12
CA SER A 57 -20.48 3.26 0.55
C SER A 57 -19.37 4.10 -0.09
N ILE A 58 -19.73 5.01 -1.00
CA ILE A 58 -18.74 5.84 -1.72
C ILE A 58 -18.04 6.85 -0.79
N ALA A 59 -18.64 7.14 0.37
CA ALA A 59 -18.02 8.01 1.37
C ALA A 59 -16.71 7.44 1.94
N ASP A 60 -16.49 6.13 1.79
CA ASP A 60 -15.34 5.41 2.33
C ASP A 60 -14.27 5.12 1.28
N THR A 61 -14.32 5.80 0.11
CA THR A 61 -13.36 5.58 -0.98
C THR A 61 -11.94 5.93 -0.55
N THR A 62 -11.04 4.96 -0.68
CA THR A 62 -9.60 5.09 -0.42
C THR A 62 -8.76 4.83 -1.66
N LYS A 63 -7.49 5.22 -1.61
CA LYS A 63 -6.53 5.10 -2.71
C LYS A 63 -5.30 4.33 -2.26
N MET A 64 -5.10 3.14 -2.81
CA MET A 64 -3.95 2.29 -2.50
C MET A 64 -2.61 2.95 -2.83
N ARG A 65 -2.59 3.77 -3.88
CA ARG A 65 -1.39 4.54 -4.26
C ARG A 65 -0.95 5.56 -3.20
N ASP A 66 -1.88 5.97 -2.34
CA ASP A 66 -1.65 6.94 -1.27
C ASP A 66 -1.30 6.24 0.06
N GLY A 67 -1.09 4.92 0.03
CA GLY A 67 -0.80 4.12 1.23
C GLY A 67 -2.03 3.72 2.02
N GLU A 68 -3.23 3.91 1.47
CA GLU A 68 -4.48 3.54 2.12
C GLU A 68 -4.90 2.09 1.78
N PRO A 69 -5.83 1.49 2.55
CA PRO A 69 -6.37 0.17 2.22
C PRO A 69 -7.04 0.12 0.84
N CYS A 70 -7.17 -1.09 0.29
CA CYS A 70 -7.92 -1.33 -0.93
C CYS A 70 -9.41 -1.02 -0.75
N PHE A 71 -10.01 -0.31 -1.73
CA PHE A 71 -11.44 -0.07 -1.78
C PHE A 71 -12.01 -0.16 -3.21
N PRO A 72 -13.12 -0.90 -3.42
CA PRO A 72 -13.75 -1.81 -2.46
C PRO A 72 -12.94 -3.12 -2.32
N LEU A 73 -12.84 -3.66 -1.10
CA LEU A 73 -12.30 -4.99 -0.86
C LEU A 73 -13.43 -6.01 -0.76
N LEU A 74 -13.53 -6.87 -1.77
CA LEU A 74 -14.54 -7.93 -1.86
C LEU A 74 -13.92 -9.30 -1.56
N TYR A 75 -14.34 -9.98 -0.50
CA TYR A 75 -13.82 -11.31 -0.18
C TYR A 75 -14.24 -12.36 -1.21
N GLY A 76 -13.30 -13.21 -1.63
CA GLY A 76 -13.55 -14.22 -2.64
C GLY A 76 -13.71 -13.67 -4.06
N PHE A 77 -13.35 -12.41 -4.29
CA PHE A 77 -13.30 -11.83 -5.63
C PHE A 77 -12.13 -12.40 -6.43
N ASN A 78 -12.44 -12.88 -7.63
CA ASN A 78 -11.51 -13.36 -8.62
C ASN A 78 -11.94 -12.83 -9.99
N LEU A 79 -11.01 -12.22 -10.73
CA LEU A 79 -11.23 -11.73 -12.07
C LEU A 79 -10.06 -12.18 -12.95
N SER A 80 -10.35 -12.93 -14.00
CA SER A 80 -9.37 -13.32 -15.00
C SER A 80 -9.77 -12.88 -16.41
N PHE A 81 -8.78 -12.50 -17.21
CA PHE A 81 -8.96 -12.20 -18.63
C PHE A 81 -7.64 -12.33 -19.39
N ASN A 82 -7.74 -12.47 -20.70
CA ASN A 82 -6.61 -12.43 -21.62
C ASN A 82 -6.48 -11.05 -22.24
N ILE A 83 -5.25 -10.56 -22.40
CA ILE A 83 -4.94 -9.26 -22.98
C ILE A 83 -3.83 -9.37 -24.01
N TYR A 84 -4.04 -8.76 -25.18
CA TYR A 84 -3.05 -8.65 -26.24
C TYR A 84 -2.49 -7.22 -26.33
N ILE A 85 -1.19 -7.05 -26.09
CA ILE A 85 -0.50 -5.76 -26.14
C ILE A 85 0.68 -5.86 -27.12
N PRO A 86 0.60 -5.26 -28.33
CA PRO A 86 1.71 -5.25 -29.27
C PRO A 86 2.97 -4.64 -28.67
N LYS A 87 4.17 -5.12 -29.01
CA LYS A 87 5.45 -4.63 -28.44
C LYS A 87 5.62 -3.12 -28.50
N ARG A 88 5.25 -2.50 -29.63
CA ARG A 88 5.24 -1.04 -29.78
C ARG A 88 4.37 -0.35 -28.74
N VAL A 89 3.21 -0.93 -28.44
CA VAL A 89 2.30 -0.41 -27.43
C VAL A 89 2.89 -0.62 -26.04
N GLN A 90 3.46 -1.79 -25.75
CA GLN A 90 4.16 -2.05 -24.48
C GLN A 90 5.23 -1.00 -24.19
N ALA A 91 6.12 -0.74 -25.16
CA ALA A 91 7.15 0.28 -25.11
C ALA A 91 6.58 1.67 -24.85
N SER A 92 5.54 2.05 -25.60
CA SER A 92 4.88 3.35 -25.44
C SER A 92 4.18 3.52 -24.09
N SER A 93 3.63 2.45 -23.51
CA SER A 93 2.94 2.49 -22.22
C SER A 93 3.90 2.77 -21.08
N ILE A 94 5.13 2.26 -21.15
CA ILE A 94 6.12 2.41 -20.09
C ILE A 94 7.18 3.49 -20.37
N ASN A 95 7.03 4.24 -21.47
CA ASN A 95 7.96 5.27 -21.96
C ASN A 95 9.39 4.75 -22.19
N GLU A 96 9.55 3.57 -22.79
CA GLU A 96 10.84 2.97 -23.12
C GLU A 96 10.96 2.63 -24.61
N SER A 97 12.18 2.30 -25.06
CA SER A 97 12.40 1.75 -26.41
C SER A 97 11.92 0.30 -26.46
N GLU A 98 11.45 -0.15 -27.63
CA GLU A 98 11.10 -1.56 -27.87
C GLU A 98 12.25 -2.53 -27.56
N ASP A 99 13.50 -2.09 -27.73
CA ASP A 99 14.71 -2.87 -27.45
C ASP A 99 14.89 -3.22 -25.96
N TYR A 100 14.23 -2.47 -25.07
CA TYR A 100 14.28 -2.69 -23.62
C TYR A 100 13.07 -3.46 -23.09
N ILE A 101 12.14 -3.87 -23.97
CA ILE A 101 10.97 -4.68 -23.59
C ILE A 101 11.35 -6.15 -23.53
N ASP A 102 11.41 -6.68 -22.31
CA ASP A 102 11.85 -8.03 -21.97
C ASP A 102 10.71 -8.95 -21.48
N THR A 103 9.46 -8.61 -21.78
CA THR A 103 8.28 -9.46 -21.51
C THR A 103 8.28 -10.76 -22.32
N GLY A 104 8.96 -10.75 -23.49
CA GLY A 104 9.09 -11.87 -24.43
C GLY A 104 7.78 -12.40 -25.03
N THR A 105 6.66 -11.72 -24.82
CA THR A 105 5.37 -12.04 -25.44
C THR A 105 4.55 -10.77 -25.65
N GLU A 106 3.47 -10.89 -26.43
CA GLU A 106 2.43 -9.88 -26.60
C GLU A 106 1.09 -10.32 -25.99
N LYS A 107 1.02 -11.55 -25.46
CA LYS A 107 -0.20 -12.14 -24.89
C LYS A 107 0.00 -12.36 -23.40
N PHE A 108 -0.92 -11.85 -22.59
CA PHE A 108 -0.89 -12.02 -21.15
C PHE A 108 -2.21 -12.58 -20.65
N LYS A 109 -2.16 -13.47 -19.65
CA LYS A 109 -3.34 -13.84 -18.84
C LYS A 109 -3.20 -13.11 -17.51
N VAL A 110 -4.20 -12.30 -17.19
CA VAL A 110 -4.24 -11.49 -15.96
C VAL A 110 -5.23 -12.13 -15.01
N ASN A 111 -4.88 -12.20 -13.73
CA ASN A 111 -5.72 -12.73 -12.68
C ASN A 111 -5.65 -11.82 -11.45
N PHE A 112 -6.74 -11.14 -11.12
CA PHE A 112 -6.92 -10.34 -9.92
C PHE A 112 -7.60 -11.19 -8.86
N ILE A 113 -7.04 -11.20 -7.65
CA ILE A 113 -7.58 -11.95 -6.52
C ILE A 113 -7.65 -11.04 -5.32
N HIS A 114 -8.76 -11.07 -4.59
CA HIS A 114 -8.85 -10.53 -3.24
C HIS A 114 -8.71 -11.66 -2.23
N SER A 115 -7.49 -11.78 -1.70
CA SER A 115 -7.20 -12.70 -0.61
C SER A 115 -7.50 -12.03 0.74
N TRP A 116 -7.30 -12.76 1.84
CA TRP A 116 -7.57 -12.35 3.20
C TRP A 116 -6.89 -11.04 3.59
N HIS A 117 -5.66 -10.80 3.14
CA HIS A 117 -4.88 -9.61 3.50
C HIS A 117 -5.02 -8.45 2.51
N GLY A 118 -5.69 -8.65 1.37
CA GLY A 118 -5.86 -7.62 0.35
C GLY A 118 -5.78 -8.14 -1.09
N PRO A 119 -5.79 -7.23 -2.07
CA PRO A 119 -5.72 -7.58 -3.48
C PRO A 119 -4.31 -8.03 -3.87
N LEU A 120 -4.24 -8.90 -4.87
CA LEU A 120 -3.02 -9.28 -5.56
C LEU A 120 -3.36 -9.56 -7.02
N THR A 121 -2.35 -9.50 -7.88
CA THR A 121 -2.52 -9.74 -9.31
C THR A 121 -1.42 -10.64 -9.83
N TYR A 122 -1.78 -11.70 -10.54
CA TYR A 122 -0.86 -12.52 -11.32
C TYR A 122 -0.95 -12.13 -12.79
N ILE A 123 0.21 -12.04 -13.45
CA ILE A 123 0.30 -11.75 -14.88
C ILE A 123 1.18 -12.81 -15.51
N GLU A 124 0.55 -13.78 -16.17
CA GLU A 124 1.23 -14.82 -16.94
C GLU A 124 1.68 -14.27 -18.29
N CYS A 125 2.93 -14.52 -18.65
CA CYS A 125 3.48 -14.25 -19.97
C CYS A 125 3.24 -15.48 -20.86
N VAL A 126 2.16 -15.47 -21.65
CA VAL A 126 1.75 -16.63 -22.46
C VAL A 126 2.77 -16.89 -23.57
N ASP A 127 3.19 -18.15 -23.72
CA ASP A 127 4.19 -18.60 -24.71
C ASP A 127 5.58 -17.93 -24.58
N ALA A 128 5.89 -17.34 -23.42
CA ALA A 128 7.17 -16.69 -23.16
C ALA A 128 8.31 -17.71 -22.93
N GLY A 129 9.51 -17.38 -23.44
CA GLY A 129 10.72 -18.17 -23.21
C GLY A 129 11.42 -17.89 -21.86
N ASN A 130 12.50 -18.61 -21.60
CA ASN A 130 13.25 -18.54 -20.33
C ASN A 130 13.98 -17.21 -20.08
N ASN A 131 14.23 -16.44 -21.13
CA ASN A 131 14.97 -15.17 -21.05
C ASN A 131 14.04 -13.96 -20.88
N THR A 132 12.90 -14.15 -20.22
CA THR A 132 11.90 -13.10 -20.01
C THR A 132 11.96 -12.55 -18.61
N SER A 133 11.47 -11.32 -18.44
CA SER A 133 11.26 -10.67 -17.15
C SER A 133 9.76 -10.55 -16.90
N PRO A 134 9.14 -11.54 -16.22
CA PRO A 134 7.73 -11.47 -15.86
C PRO A 134 7.38 -10.24 -15.01
N SER A 135 8.32 -9.72 -14.22
CA SER A 135 8.16 -8.46 -13.50
C SER A 135 7.87 -7.28 -14.44
N SER A 136 8.54 -7.23 -15.59
CA SER A 136 8.29 -6.19 -16.60
C SER A 136 6.87 -6.29 -17.18
N ALA A 137 6.31 -7.51 -17.29
CA ALA A 137 4.93 -7.70 -17.75
C ALA A 137 3.91 -7.05 -16.81
N VAL A 138 4.16 -7.08 -15.50
CA VAL A 138 3.31 -6.39 -14.51
C VAL A 138 3.27 -4.90 -14.77
N ARG A 139 4.43 -4.27 -14.99
CA ARG A 139 4.53 -2.85 -15.31
C ARG A 139 3.82 -2.53 -16.62
N VAL A 140 4.06 -3.32 -17.68
CA VAL A 140 3.45 -3.12 -19.00
C VAL A 140 1.92 -3.20 -18.92
N VAL A 141 1.37 -4.25 -18.32
CA VAL A 141 -0.08 -4.44 -18.19
C VAL A 141 -0.69 -3.34 -17.32
N ARG A 142 -0.05 -2.97 -16.19
CA ARG A 142 -0.52 -1.88 -15.34
C ARG A 142 -0.62 -0.56 -16.11
N GLU A 143 0.47 -0.12 -16.73
CA GLU A 143 0.48 1.17 -17.44
C GLU A 143 -0.48 1.17 -18.64
N TYR A 144 -0.61 0.03 -19.33
CA TYR A 144 -1.58 -0.14 -20.39
C TYR A 144 -3.02 0.01 -19.87
N LEU A 145 -3.39 -0.73 -18.83
CA LEU A 145 -4.74 -0.67 -18.26
C LEU A 145 -5.07 0.71 -17.68
N ILE A 146 -4.12 1.37 -16.99
CA ILE A 146 -4.29 2.75 -16.52
C ILE A 146 -4.64 3.67 -17.70
N LYS A 147 -3.90 3.58 -18.81
CA LYS A 147 -4.10 4.40 -19.98
C LYS A 147 -5.44 4.13 -20.66
N GLU A 148 -5.79 2.87 -20.90
CA GLU A 148 -7.04 2.51 -21.56
C GLU A 148 -8.25 2.94 -20.73
N PHE A 149 -8.27 2.63 -19.42
CA PHE A 149 -9.38 3.00 -18.53
C PHE A 149 -9.53 4.51 -18.35
N SER A 150 -8.44 5.28 -18.44
CA SER A 150 -8.53 6.76 -18.39
C SER A 150 -9.30 7.37 -19.57
N SER A 151 -9.44 6.61 -20.67
CA SER A 151 -10.15 7.05 -21.87
C SER A 151 -11.60 6.56 -21.95
N LEU A 152 -12.00 5.63 -21.08
CA LEU A 152 -13.35 5.09 -21.02
C LEU A 152 -14.28 6.04 -20.24
N ASP A 153 -15.55 6.10 -20.67
CA ASP A 153 -16.61 6.71 -19.89
C ASP A 153 -17.12 5.71 -18.86
N THR A 154 -16.42 5.64 -17.73
CA THR A 154 -16.69 4.75 -16.61
C THR A 154 -16.34 5.42 -15.29
N TYR A 155 -16.93 4.93 -14.19
CA TYR A 155 -16.58 5.36 -12.85
C TYR A 155 -15.46 4.54 -12.20
N ILE A 156 -14.96 3.47 -12.82
CA ILE A 156 -13.84 2.68 -12.28
C ILE A 156 -12.50 3.09 -12.88
N TYR A 157 -11.42 2.92 -12.13
CA TYR A 157 -10.06 3.12 -12.61
C TYR A 157 -9.10 2.10 -12.00
N LEU A 158 -7.97 1.85 -12.66
CA LEU A 158 -6.95 0.96 -12.10
C LEU A 158 -6.14 1.68 -11.01
N ASP A 159 -6.14 1.11 -9.81
CA ASP A 159 -5.31 1.50 -8.68
C ASP A 159 -4.26 0.43 -8.33
N CYS A 160 -3.21 0.82 -7.62
CA CYS A 160 -2.11 -0.09 -7.29
C CYS A 160 -1.22 0.43 -6.15
N ILE A 161 -0.49 -0.48 -5.50
CA ILE A 161 0.61 -0.13 -4.59
C ILE A 161 1.90 0.06 -5.38
N GLY A 162 2.67 1.11 -5.03
CA GLY A 162 4.04 1.30 -5.53
C GLY A 162 5.11 0.67 -4.61
N PRO A 163 6.21 0.10 -5.15
CA PRO A 163 6.47 -0.27 -6.54
C PRO A 163 6.00 -1.71 -6.82
N SER A 164 4.80 -1.89 -7.38
CA SER A 164 4.46 -3.14 -8.08
C SER A 164 5.27 -3.18 -9.39
N PRO A 165 5.90 -4.29 -9.81
CA PRO A 165 5.80 -5.68 -9.33
C PRO A 165 6.50 -6.01 -8.01
N PHE A 166 6.16 -7.17 -7.45
CA PHE A 166 7.00 -7.88 -6.49
C PHE A 166 8.42 -8.02 -7.05
N HIS A 167 9.44 -7.82 -6.22
CA HIS A 167 10.85 -7.82 -6.65
C HIS A 167 11.41 -9.22 -6.97
N ALA A 168 10.65 -10.05 -7.69
CA ALA A 168 11.09 -11.34 -8.21
C ALA A 168 10.36 -11.73 -9.51
N ASN A 169 11.05 -12.49 -10.34
CA ASN A 169 10.52 -13.17 -11.51
C ASN A 169 10.13 -14.62 -11.15
N PHE A 170 8.90 -15.02 -11.46
CA PHE A 170 8.38 -16.32 -11.09
C PHE A 170 8.28 -17.23 -12.32
N SER A 171 8.64 -18.50 -12.11
CA SER A 171 8.46 -19.55 -13.11
C SER A 171 7.89 -20.82 -12.49
N LEU A 172 7.15 -21.59 -13.29
CA LEU A 172 6.66 -22.91 -12.93
C LEU A 172 7.13 -23.92 -13.97
N CYS A 173 7.73 -25.02 -13.51
CA CYS A 173 8.23 -26.10 -14.35
C CYS A 173 7.80 -27.46 -13.80
N ASP A 174 7.59 -28.41 -14.71
CA ASP A 174 7.48 -29.81 -14.35
C ASP A 174 8.81 -30.29 -13.72
N ASN A 175 8.70 -31.16 -12.72
CA ASN A 175 9.81 -31.90 -12.15
C ASN A 175 9.74 -33.35 -12.63
N GLU A 176 10.87 -33.89 -13.10
CA GLU A 176 10.90 -35.27 -13.63
C GLU A 176 10.71 -36.32 -12.51
N GLU A 177 11.13 -35.99 -11.28
CA GLU A 177 11.07 -36.90 -10.13
C GLU A 177 9.90 -36.56 -9.19
N PRO A 178 9.24 -37.59 -8.62
CA PRO A 178 8.23 -37.40 -7.59
C PRO A 178 8.76 -36.60 -6.41
N LEU A 179 7.95 -35.67 -5.91
CA LEU A 179 8.26 -34.94 -4.69
C LEU A 179 8.11 -35.87 -3.49
N GLU A 180 9.16 -36.03 -2.69
CA GLU A 180 9.13 -36.83 -1.45
C GLU A 180 8.44 -36.08 -0.29
N SER A 181 8.15 -34.79 -0.45
CA SER A 181 7.53 -33.95 0.58
C SER A 181 6.01 -33.88 0.46
N GLU A 182 5.32 -33.62 1.58
CA GLU A 182 3.88 -33.27 1.59
C GLU A 182 3.57 -31.98 0.78
N ASN A 183 4.57 -31.15 0.51
CA ASN A 183 4.42 -29.95 -0.29
C ASN A 183 4.28 -30.29 -1.78
N ALA A 184 3.28 -29.70 -2.43
CA ALA A 184 3.01 -29.90 -3.86
C ALA A 184 4.02 -29.23 -4.79
N PHE A 185 4.84 -28.31 -4.27
CA PHE A 185 5.85 -27.58 -5.02
C PHE A 185 7.17 -27.50 -4.24
N ILE A 186 8.29 -27.54 -4.97
CA ILE A 186 9.62 -27.15 -4.49
C ILE A 186 9.91 -25.75 -5.02
N LEU A 187 10.34 -24.85 -4.14
CA LEU A 187 10.83 -23.53 -4.53
C LEU A 187 12.36 -23.52 -4.62
N GLU A 188 12.89 -23.20 -5.80
CA GLU A 188 14.28 -22.82 -6.01
C GLU A 188 14.39 -21.28 -6.04
N HIS A 189 15.15 -20.72 -5.11
CA HIS A 189 15.35 -19.27 -4.98
C HIS A 189 16.78 -18.88 -5.36
N ALA A 190 16.94 -18.17 -6.48
CA ALA A 190 18.19 -17.53 -6.84
C ALA A 190 18.13 -16.03 -6.53
N LYS A 191 18.94 -15.59 -5.56
CA LYS A 191 19.06 -14.18 -5.16
C LYS A 191 19.92 -13.42 -6.15
N LEU A 192 19.41 -12.32 -6.69
CA LEU A 192 20.11 -11.52 -7.70
C LEU A 192 20.16 -10.05 -7.29
N ARG A 193 21.01 -9.28 -7.98
CA ARG A 193 20.99 -7.83 -7.86
C ARG A 193 19.82 -7.30 -8.69
N GLY A 194 18.76 -6.81 -8.03
CA GLY A 194 17.55 -6.35 -8.68
C GLY A 194 16.38 -7.28 -8.36
N TYR A 195 15.89 -7.99 -9.36
CA TYR A 195 14.79 -8.95 -9.22
C TYR A 195 15.33 -10.35 -8.95
N ASP A 196 14.87 -10.98 -7.87
CA ASP A 196 15.17 -12.38 -7.58
C ASP A 196 14.52 -13.31 -8.62
N GLN A 197 14.98 -14.56 -8.69
CA GLN A 197 14.33 -15.61 -9.48
C GLN A 197 13.76 -16.68 -8.53
N LEU A 198 12.45 -16.91 -8.67
CA LEU A 198 11.70 -17.89 -7.90
C LEU A 198 11.13 -18.94 -8.85
N SER A 199 11.74 -20.13 -8.84
CA SER A 199 11.37 -21.22 -9.74
C SER A 199 10.67 -22.31 -8.95
N PHE A 200 9.38 -22.50 -9.24
CA PHE A 200 8.56 -23.54 -8.66
C PHE A 200 8.63 -24.78 -9.52
N LYS A 201 8.94 -25.91 -8.90
CA LYS A 201 8.97 -27.22 -9.51
C LYS A 201 7.84 -28.05 -8.92
N TYR A 202 7.04 -28.70 -9.76
CA TYR A 202 5.96 -29.56 -9.32
C TYR A 202 6.06 -30.95 -9.97
N HIS A 203 5.75 -31.98 -9.20
CA HIS A 203 5.47 -33.31 -9.74
C HIS A 203 4.25 -33.84 -9.02
N ASN A 204 3.08 -33.70 -9.64
CA ASN A 204 1.85 -34.19 -9.06
C ASN A 204 1.14 -35.10 -10.07
N PRO A 205 1.03 -36.42 -9.80
CA PRO A 205 0.33 -37.34 -10.69
C PRO A 205 -1.19 -37.10 -10.75
N LYS A 206 -1.75 -36.20 -9.91
CA LYS A 206 -3.15 -35.80 -9.92
C LYS A 206 -3.44 -34.50 -10.66
N VAL A 207 -2.41 -33.75 -11.05
CA VAL A 207 -2.58 -32.52 -11.83
C VAL A 207 -2.57 -32.89 -13.30
N GLU A 208 -3.68 -32.60 -13.98
CA GLU A 208 -3.90 -33.04 -15.37
C GLU A 208 -3.22 -32.11 -16.39
N SER A 209 -2.91 -30.87 -15.99
CA SER A 209 -2.30 -29.86 -16.86
C SER A 209 -1.41 -28.85 -16.12
N GLU A 210 -0.48 -28.25 -16.87
CA GLU A 210 0.37 -27.16 -16.35
C GLU A 210 -0.46 -25.92 -15.94
N ASP A 211 -1.62 -25.69 -16.56
CA ASP A 211 -2.53 -24.59 -16.19
C ASP A 211 -3.19 -24.83 -14.83
N GLU A 212 -3.62 -26.07 -14.56
CA GLU A 212 -4.17 -26.46 -13.25
C GLU A 212 -3.08 -26.37 -12.16
N ALA A 213 -1.84 -26.77 -12.48
CA ALA A 213 -0.70 -26.59 -11.58
C ALA A 213 -0.48 -25.11 -11.23
N LEU A 214 -0.58 -24.23 -12.22
CA LEU A 214 -0.38 -22.80 -12.05
C LEU A 214 -1.49 -22.17 -11.19
N GLU A 215 -2.74 -22.54 -11.42
CA GLU A 215 -3.88 -22.08 -10.61
C GLU A 215 -3.73 -22.52 -9.15
N TYR A 216 -3.36 -23.78 -8.91
CA TYR A 216 -3.09 -24.27 -7.55
C TYR A 216 -1.90 -23.56 -6.88
N LEU A 217 -0.87 -23.20 -7.64
CA LEU A 217 0.24 -22.41 -7.13
C LEU A 217 -0.20 -20.98 -6.75
N PHE A 218 -1.02 -20.34 -7.59
CA PHE A 218 -1.55 -19.00 -7.33
C PHE A 218 -2.36 -18.94 -6.05
N ASP A 219 -3.21 -19.94 -5.81
CA ASP A 219 -3.97 -20.06 -4.56
C ASP A 219 -3.03 -20.26 -3.37
N SER A 220 -2.04 -21.14 -3.51
CA SER A 220 -1.07 -21.46 -2.45
C SER A 220 -0.20 -20.26 -2.06
N LEU A 221 0.13 -19.37 -3.00
CA LEU A 221 0.93 -18.16 -2.74
C LEU A 221 0.10 -16.95 -2.28
N SER A 222 -1.23 -17.00 -2.44
CA SER A 222 -2.10 -15.84 -2.31
C SER A 222 -2.03 -15.17 -0.93
N ASP A 223 -2.00 -15.95 0.15
CA ASP A 223 -1.93 -15.43 1.52
C ASP A 223 -0.57 -14.78 1.82
N GLU A 224 0.54 -15.41 1.44
CA GLU A 224 1.88 -14.85 1.64
C GLU A 224 2.09 -13.56 0.82
N LEU A 225 1.63 -13.54 -0.43
CA LEU A 225 1.79 -12.39 -1.33
C LEU A 225 0.84 -11.25 -0.98
N SER A 226 -0.43 -11.53 -0.64
CA SER A 226 -1.34 -10.48 -0.16
C SER A 226 -0.84 -9.89 1.16
N PHE A 227 -0.30 -10.70 2.07
CA PHE A 227 0.29 -10.21 3.31
C PHE A 227 1.53 -9.35 3.04
N TYR A 228 2.38 -9.72 2.07
CA TYR A 228 3.48 -8.85 1.64
C TYR A 228 2.98 -7.47 1.21
N TYR A 229 1.93 -7.39 0.40
CA TYR A 229 1.40 -6.11 -0.05
C TYR A 229 0.68 -5.34 1.06
N PHE A 230 -0.01 -6.01 1.97
CA PHE A 230 -0.53 -5.41 3.20
C PHE A 230 0.58 -4.73 3.99
N LEU A 231 1.74 -5.40 4.15
CA LEU A 231 2.92 -4.81 4.78
C LEU A 231 3.40 -3.56 4.00
N GLN A 232 3.43 -3.59 2.67
CA GLN A 232 3.82 -2.41 1.89
C GLN A 232 2.86 -1.23 2.05
N ILE A 233 1.54 -1.46 2.10
CA ILE A 233 0.52 -0.42 2.35
C ILE A 233 0.79 0.25 3.70
N ASN A 234 0.87 -0.55 4.77
CA ASN A 234 1.07 -0.02 6.12
C ASN A 234 2.38 0.76 6.22
N ARG A 235 3.45 0.26 5.61
CA ARG A 235 4.73 0.98 5.57
C ARG A 235 4.61 2.32 4.85
N SER A 236 3.88 2.37 3.73
CA SER A 236 3.65 3.60 2.98
C SER A 236 2.86 4.63 3.80
N SER A 237 1.77 4.20 4.45
CA SER A 237 0.98 5.03 5.38
C SER A 237 1.86 5.59 6.49
N GLU A 238 2.63 4.73 7.18
CA GLU A 238 3.49 5.16 8.28
C GLU A 238 4.53 6.20 7.84
N ILE A 239 5.10 6.06 6.64
CA ILE A 239 6.05 7.04 6.08
C ILE A 239 5.34 8.37 5.82
N HIS A 240 4.12 8.34 5.27
CA HIS A 240 3.34 9.55 4.99
C HIS A 240 2.97 10.28 6.29
N ASP A 241 2.43 9.56 7.27
CA ASP A 241 2.04 10.13 8.57
C ASP A 241 3.24 10.69 9.33
N TRP A 242 4.36 9.98 9.28
CA TRP A 242 5.61 10.48 9.86
C TRP A 242 6.11 11.74 9.15
N SER A 243 6.03 11.81 7.81
CA SER A 243 6.38 13.01 7.04
C SER A 243 5.53 14.21 7.47
N ASN A 244 4.23 14.01 7.65
CA ASN A 244 3.31 15.05 8.14
C ASN A 244 3.71 15.55 9.55
N ILE A 245 4.13 14.65 10.44
CA ILE A 245 4.68 15.02 11.76
C ILE A 245 5.96 15.84 11.59
N GLN A 246 6.88 15.44 10.72
CA GLN A 246 8.13 16.19 10.48
C GLN A 246 7.87 17.60 9.93
N GLU A 247 6.91 17.77 9.03
CA GLU A 247 6.49 19.09 8.53
C GLU A 247 5.90 19.98 9.64
N LEU A 248 5.12 19.40 10.55
CA LEU A 248 4.60 20.10 11.73
C LEU A 248 5.73 20.51 12.68
N MET A 249 6.70 19.63 12.90
CA MET A 249 7.89 19.93 13.70
C MET A 249 8.72 21.05 13.08
N HIS A 250 8.91 21.03 11.75
CA HIS A 250 9.59 22.10 11.03
C HIS A 250 8.85 23.44 11.18
N SER A 251 7.54 23.44 11.00
CA SER A 251 6.69 24.63 11.19
C SER A 251 6.77 25.21 12.60
N LEU A 252 6.94 24.35 13.62
CA LEU A 252 7.14 24.78 15.01
C LEU A 252 8.52 25.44 15.20
N LEU A 253 9.58 24.86 14.62
CA LEU A 253 10.93 25.42 14.67
C LEU A 253 11.00 26.78 13.97
N GLU A 254 10.44 26.91 12.76
CA GLU A 254 10.37 28.19 12.06
C GLU A 254 9.61 29.25 12.86
N PHE A 255 8.53 28.85 13.55
CA PHE A 255 7.80 29.77 14.43
C PHE A 255 8.66 30.27 15.59
N GLU A 256 9.53 29.43 16.15
CA GLU A 256 10.46 29.80 17.23
C GLU A 256 11.59 30.72 16.74
N ASP A 257 12.18 30.42 15.58
CA ASP A 257 13.27 31.22 15.00
C ASP A 257 12.81 32.64 14.63
N ASP A 258 11.58 32.79 14.14
CA ASP A 258 10.98 34.08 13.85
C ASP A 258 10.29 34.74 15.06
N SER A 259 10.38 34.16 16.26
CA SER A 259 9.58 34.57 17.42
C SER A 259 9.70 36.05 17.79
N ILE A 260 10.82 36.70 17.47
CA ILE A 260 11.04 38.14 17.68
C ILE A 260 10.13 39.00 16.78
N LYS A 261 9.80 38.50 15.57
CA LYS A 261 8.96 39.18 14.57
C LYS A 261 7.47 38.85 14.65
N LYS A 262 7.07 37.81 15.42
CA LYS A 262 5.66 37.38 15.55
C LYS A 262 4.90 38.24 16.56
N THR A 263 3.61 38.48 16.30
CA THR A 263 2.76 39.27 17.19
C THR A 263 2.42 38.53 18.50
N ILE A 264 2.02 39.26 19.54
CA ILE A 264 1.57 38.66 20.82
C ILE A 264 0.40 37.69 20.59
N LYS A 265 -0.51 38.03 19.66
CA LYS A 265 -1.63 37.16 19.27
C LYS A 265 -1.15 35.83 18.68
N ASP A 266 -0.12 35.85 17.85
CA ASP A 266 0.46 34.63 17.28
C ASP A 266 1.05 33.73 18.38
N LYS A 267 1.75 34.33 19.34
CA LYS A 267 2.36 33.60 20.47
C LYS A 267 1.33 32.97 21.40
N LEU A 268 0.19 33.65 21.64
CA LEU A 268 -0.83 33.17 22.57
C LEU A 268 -1.88 32.25 21.92
N ILE A 269 -2.07 32.32 20.61
CA ILE A 269 -3.14 31.55 19.93
C ILE A 269 -2.58 30.56 18.92
N LYS A 270 -1.71 30.99 18.01
CA LYS A 270 -1.22 30.13 16.91
C LYS A 270 -0.27 29.07 17.44
N LYS A 271 0.66 29.45 18.31
CA LYS A 271 1.66 28.54 18.87
C LYS A 271 1.05 27.39 19.70
N PRO A 272 0.17 27.62 20.71
CA PRO A 272 -0.44 26.50 21.45
C PRO A 272 -1.26 25.57 20.56
N LYS A 273 -1.90 26.09 19.50
CA LYS A 273 -2.61 25.26 18.52
C LYS A 273 -1.66 24.35 17.75
N LEU A 274 -0.50 24.83 17.35
CA LEU A 274 0.51 24.02 16.65
C LEU A 274 1.08 22.93 17.58
N PHE A 275 1.43 23.25 18.82
CA PHE A 275 1.89 22.25 19.79
C PHE A 275 0.82 21.20 20.08
N LYS A 276 -0.43 21.63 20.34
CA LYS A 276 -1.55 20.72 20.57
C LYS A 276 -1.77 19.80 19.36
N LYS A 277 -1.65 20.33 18.14
CA LYS A 277 -1.72 19.53 16.92
C LYS A 277 -0.56 18.51 16.88
N ALA A 278 0.69 18.95 17.04
CA ALA A 278 1.85 18.07 17.01
C ALA A 278 1.77 16.95 18.05
N PHE A 279 1.44 17.25 19.31
CA PHE A 279 1.25 16.22 20.34
C PHE A 279 0.12 15.23 19.99
N LYS A 280 -0.97 15.72 19.39
CA LYS A 280 -2.07 14.86 18.95
C LYS A 280 -1.60 13.93 17.84
N GLU A 281 -0.99 14.44 16.77
CA GLU A 281 -0.55 13.62 15.63
C GLU A 281 0.51 12.59 16.06
N VAL A 282 1.50 13.00 16.87
CA VAL A 282 2.51 12.07 17.41
C VAL A 282 1.87 10.99 18.30
N GLY A 283 0.86 11.36 19.08
CA GLY A 283 0.11 10.43 19.92
C GLY A 283 -0.71 9.42 19.12
N LEU A 284 -1.40 9.88 18.06
CA LEU A 284 -2.14 9.01 17.14
C LEU A 284 -1.20 8.03 16.43
N PHE A 285 -0.13 8.55 15.82
CA PHE A 285 0.88 7.76 15.14
C PHE A 285 1.51 6.69 16.05
N LYS A 286 1.82 7.03 17.31
CA LYS A 286 2.29 6.05 18.30
C LYS A 286 1.28 4.93 18.53
N GLY A 287 0.00 5.27 18.64
CA GLY A 287 -1.08 4.29 18.79
C GLY A 287 -1.18 3.36 17.58
N GLU A 288 -1.11 3.93 16.38
CA GLU A 288 -1.16 3.20 15.11
C GLU A 288 0.03 2.25 14.96
N VAL A 289 1.27 2.71 15.16
CA VAL A 289 2.47 1.84 15.11
C VAL A 289 2.36 0.66 16.09
N MET A 290 1.84 0.90 17.31
CA MET A 290 1.65 -0.17 18.30
C MET A 290 0.58 -1.17 17.85
N TYR A 291 -0.54 -0.68 17.32
CA TYR A 291 -1.62 -1.51 16.80
C TYR A 291 -1.18 -2.33 15.59
N SER A 292 -0.59 -1.68 14.58
CA SER A 292 -0.07 -2.31 13.37
C SER A 292 0.94 -3.41 13.69
N LYS A 293 1.86 -3.17 14.63
CA LYS A 293 2.79 -4.21 15.08
C LYS A 293 2.08 -5.45 15.62
N SER A 294 1.06 -5.27 16.47
CA SER A 294 0.29 -6.39 17.00
C SER A 294 -0.45 -7.17 15.90
N ILE A 295 -1.04 -6.46 14.94
CA ILE A 295 -1.76 -7.06 13.81
C ILE A 295 -0.79 -7.82 12.89
N MET A 296 0.36 -7.22 12.54
CA MET A 296 1.39 -7.88 11.73
C MET A 296 1.88 -9.18 12.37
N GLU A 297 2.17 -9.15 13.68
CA GLU A 297 2.61 -10.34 14.40
C GLU A 297 1.52 -11.43 14.46
N GLN A 298 0.25 -11.03 14.62
CA GLN A 298 -0.87 -11.97 14.61
C GLN A 298 -1.04 -12.61 13.23
N GLN A 299 -1.14 -11.80 12.18
CA GLN A 299 -1.32 -12.26 10.81
C GLN A 299 -0.16 -13.16 10.35
N PHE A 300 1.09 -12.78 10.66
CA PHE A 300 2.25 -13.62 10.38
C PHE A 300 2.13 -14.98 11.09
N ARG A 301 1.70 -15.01 12.35
CA ARG A 301 1.47 -16.28 13.05
C ARG A 301 0.34 -17.09 12.43
N ASP A 302 -0.74 -16.47 11.99
CA ASP A 302 -1.90 -17.15 11.41
C ASP A 302 -1.50 -17.88 10.11
N ILE A 303 -0.67 -17.25 9.28
CA ILE A 303 -0.10 -17.86 8.05
C ILE A 303 0.83 -19.03 8.40
N TYR A 304 1.79 -18.84 9.30
CA TYR A 304 2.91 -19.79 9.47
C TYR A 304 2.78 -20.80 10.61
N THR A 305 1.85 -20.60 11.54
CA THR A 305 1.71 -21.45 12.75
C THR A 305 0.49 -22.36 12.69
N SER A 306 -0.45 -22.08 11.79
CA SER A 306 -1.69 -22.87 11.65
C SER A 306 -1.43 -24.31 11.18
N GLY A 307 -0.31 -24.57 10.50
CA GLY A 307 0.04 -25.87 9.93
C GLY A 307 -0.91 -26.33 8.81
N LYS A 308 -1.79 -25.43 8.32
CA LYS A 308 -2.83 -25.74 7.34
C LYS A 308 -2.43 -25.45 5.90
N HIS A 309 -1.38 -24.66 5.68
CA HIS A 309 -0.99 -24.14 4.38
C HIS A 309 0.48 -24.46 4.09
N THR A 310 0.78 -24.74 2.83
CA THR A 310 2.17 -24.80 2.37
C THR A 310 2.75 -23.40 2.30
N VAL A 311 4.01 -23.24 2.69
CA VAL A 311 4.65 -21.94 2.86
C VAL A 311 5.96 -21.87 2.09
N TYR A 312 6.17 -20.78 1.36
CA TYR A 312 7.28 -20.62 0.42
C TYR A 312 8.09 -19.35 0.67
N LEU A 313 7.41 -18.25 0.98
CA LEU A 313 7.98 -16.90 1.05
C LEU A 313 8.29 -16.43 2.47
N LYS A 314 8.19 -17.31 3.47
CA LYS A 314 8.52 -17.02 4.87
C LYS A 314 9.82 -16.23 5.06
N PRO A 315 10.98 -16.62 4.47
CA PRO A 315 12.21 -15.88 4.68
C PRO A 315 12.20 -14.46 4.08
N VAL A 316 11.34 -14.22 3.06
CA VAL A 316 11.15 -12.90 2.47
C VAL A 316 10.32 -12.04 3.42
N LEU A 317 9.20 -12.55 3.91
CA LEU A 317 8.31 -11.84 4.84
C LEU A 317 8.99 -11.55 6.19
N GLU A 318 9.74 -12.51 6.74
CA GLU A 318 10.55 -12.28 7.95
C GLU A 318 11.55 -11.15 7.77
N ARG A 319 12.19 -11.04 6.60
CA ARG A 319 13.11 -9.94 6.31
C ARG A 319 12.39 -8.60 6.30
N VAL A 320 11.25 -8.52 5.62
CA VAL A 320 10.44 -7.28 5.56
C VAL A 320 10.04 -6.81 6.96
N ILE A 321 9.63 -7.73 7.82
CA ILE A 321 9.25 -7.43 9.22
C ILE A 321 10.46 -7.05 10.07
N ASN A 322 11.60 -7.74 9.90
CA ASN A 322 12.81 -7.46 10.68
C ASN A 322 13.48 -6.13 10.27
N GLU A 323 13.33 -5.73 9.00
CA GLU A 323 13.82 -4.46 8.46
C GLU A 323 12.77 -3.34 8.53
N TRP A 324 11.71 -3.53 9.33
CA TRP A 324 10.67 -2.53 9.52
C TRP A 324 11.26 -1.24 10.11
N GLN A 325 10.76 -0.11 9.62
CA GLN A 325 11.29 1.19 10.03
C GLN A 325 10.97 1.47 11.50
N VAL A 326 11.97 1.94 12.24
CA VAL A 326 11.81 2.41 13.62
C VAL A 326 11.77 3.93 13.61
N TYR A 327 10.69 4.50 14.14
CA TYR A 327 10.48 5.94 14.21
C TYR A 327 10.91 6.49 15.59
N PRO A 328 11.60 7.65 15.65
CA PRO A 328 12.06 8.27 16.89
C PRO A 328 10.92 9.04 17.58
N ILE A 329 9.85 8.32 17.94
CA ILE A 329 8.62 8.89 18.51
C ILE A 329 8.90 9.53 19.86
N GLN A 330 9.66 8.85 20.74
CA GLN A 330 9.92 9.35 22.08
C GLN A 330 10.81 10.60 22.04
N GLU A 331 11.83 10.60 21.20
CA GLU A 331 12.72 11.73 20.99
C GLU A 331 11.95 12.95 20.45
N THR A 332 10.97 12.71 19.58
CA THR A 332 10.10 13.77 19.04
C THR A 332 9.18 14.35 20.13
N ILE A 333 8.63 13.51 21.01
CA ILE A 333 7.86 13.95 22.18
C ILE A 333 8.74 14.78 23.12
N ASP A 334 9.95 14.31 23.43
CA ASP A 334 10.88 14.99 24.33
C ASP A 334 11.28 16.37 23.76
N LEU A 335 11.49 16.45 22.44
CA LEU A 335 11.76 17.71 21.76
C LEU A 335 10.57 18.69 21.84
N LEU A 336 9.34 18.19 21.62
CA LEU A 336 8.12 18.99 21.79
C LEU A 336 7.98 19.52 23.22
N LEU A 337 8.21 18.67 24.23
CA LEU A 337 8.16 19.05 25.64
C LEU A 337 9.23 20.09 25.99
N TYR A 338 10.45 19.94 25.47
CA TYR A 338 11.52 20.91 25.67
C TYR A 338 11.11 22.31 25.19
N PHE A 339 10.55 22.41 23.98
CA PHE A 339 10.12 23.70 23.45
C PHE A 339 8.90 24.25 24.20
N ASP A 340 7.92 23.43 24.56
CA ASP A 340 6.75 23.88 25.32
C ASP A 340 7.14 24.41 26.72
N GLN A 341 8.02 23.71 27.44
CA GLN A 341 8.49 24.10 28.78
C GLN A 341 9.32 25.39 28.79
N LYS A 342 10.22 25.58 27.81
CA LYS A 342 10.99 26.83 27.66
C LYS A 342 10.06 28.05 27.56
N ASN A 343 8.91 27.87 26.93
CA ASN A 343 7.94 28.94 26.72
C ASN A 343 7.03 29.20 27.92
N SER A 344 6.56 28.15 28.60
CA SER A 344 5.78 28.31 29.84
C SER A 344 6.54 29.17 30.85
N LYS A 345 7.83 28.88 31.08
CA LYS A 345 8.68 29.66 31.97
C LYS A 345 8.86 31.12 31.52
N SER A 346 9.01 31.36 30.21
CA SER A 346 9.15 32.73 29.68
C SER A 346 7.86 33.56 29.80
N LEU A 347 6.70 32.93 29.60
CA LEU A 347 5.38 33.54 29.78
C LEU A 347 5.07 33.80 31.25
N GLU A 348 5.35 32.84 32.13
CA GLU A 348 5.23 33.02 33.58
C GLU A 348 6.06 34.20 34.05
N LEU A 349 7.33 34.30 33.64
CA LEU A 349 8.20 35.44 33.94
C LEU A 349 7.65 36.77 33.39
N SER A 350 7.07 36.78 32.19
CA SER A 350 6.49 37.98 31.59
C SER A 350 5.21 38.43 32.29
N ILE A 351 4.36 37.49 32.70
CA ILE A 351 3.15 37.75 33.47
C ILE A 351 3.50 38.27 34.86
N VAL A 352 4.46 37.63 35.54
CA VAL A 352 4.97 38.09 36.84
C VAL A 352 5.57 39.49 36.73
N PHE A 353 6.35 39.77 35.68
CA PHE A 353 6.90 41.10 35.43
C PHE A 353 5.81 42.13 35.17
N THR A 354 4.81 41.81 34.34
CA THR A 354 3.69 42.72 34.06
C THR A 354 2.84 42.96 35.30
N ALA A 355 2.56 41.93 36.08
CA ALA A 355 1.86 42.03 37.36
C ALA A 355 2.65 42.88 38.38
N ALA A 356 3.98 42.73 38.41
CA ALA A 356 4.85 43.55 39.26
C ALA A 356 4.89 45.02 38.83
N VAL A 357 4.93 45.31 37.51
CA VAL A 357 4.88 46.67 36.98
C VAL A 357 3.52 47.33 37.24
N VAL A 358 2.43 46.62 36.99
CA VAL A 358 1.07 47.13 37.23
C VAL A 358 0.82 47.30 38.74
N GLY A 359 1.22 46.33 39.56
CA GLY A 359 1.12 46.40 41.02
C GLY A 359 1.97 47.52 41.61
N GLY A 360 3.19 47.72 41.10
CA GLY A 360 4.08 48.82 41.49
C GLY A 360 3.55 50.18 41.06
N GLY A 361 2.96 50.28 39.86
CA GLY A 361 2.31 51.51 39.38
C GLY A 361 1.08 51.90 40.20
N ILE A 362 0.21 50.94 40.51
CA ILE A 362 -0.97 51.15 41.34
C ILE A 362 -0.55 51.48 42.78
N GLY A 363 0.41 50.75 43.34
CA GLY A 363 0.95 51.01 44.68
C GLY A 363 1.57 52.39 44.78
N GLY A 364 2.36 52.82 43.78
CA GLY A 364 2.93 54.15 43.70
C GLY A 364 1.87 55.25 43.58
N ALA A 365 0.84 55.05 42.76
CA ALA A 365 -0.27 56.00 42.64
C ALA A 365 -1.07 56.15 43.95
N ILE A 366 -1.32 55.04 44.66
CA ILE A 366 -1.95 55.05 45.97
C ILE A 366 -1.05 55.77 46.99
N SER A 367 0.26 55.50 47.00
CA SER A 367 1.18 56.18 47.90
C SER A 367 1.25 57.68 47.66
N VAL A 368 1.15 58.16 46.41
CA VAL A 368 1.12 59.60 46.08
C VAL A 368 -0.23 60.24 46.40
N LEU A 369 -1.34 59.50 46.28
CA LEU A 369 -2.68 60.01 46.60
C LEU A 369 -2.98 60.06 48.11
N PHE A 370 -2.25 59.30 48.92
CA PHE A 370 -2.41 59.22 50.37
C PHE A 370 -1.19 59.72 51.17
N SER A 371 -0.21 60.35 50.50
CA SER A 371 0.84 61.19 51.09
C SER A 371 0.47 62.66 50.96
#